data_AF-A0A0C2N011-F1
#
_entry.id   AF-A0A0C2N011-F1
#
_cell.length_a   1.000
_cell.length_b   1.000
_cell.length_c   1.000
_cell.angle_alpha   90.00
_cell.angle_beta   90.00
_cell.angle_gamma   90.00
#
_symmetry.space_group_name_H-M   'P 1'
#
loop_
_entity.id
_entity.type
_entity.pdbx_description
1 polymer ?
#
loop_
_entity_poly.entity_id
_entity_poly.type
_entity_poly.pdbx_seq_one_letter_code
_entity_poly.pdbx_strand_id
1 'polypeptide(L)'
;MNLMFEITKQIPRDLITTKTVNDKDCFNEHSDINRFITNPINSLMLIKRFVQIWPDVLNYSVVPQNTRINKFIEKFQFGKNDLTGAYEALYRIQDFYQLEAHDLKTGIFSKEWMLVAEKWSPVPKFMGADDMLEIGIIAYKENDYQSANMWLKTALDEINNNESYSDESSMITVLDYLSWSE
;
A
#
# COMPACT_ATOMS: atom_id res chain seq x y z
N MET A 1 19.13 1.90 -7.03
CA MET A 1 17.93 1.08 -6.71
C MET A 1 17.27 0.67 -8.01
N ASN A 2 17.04 -0.62 -8.25
CA ASN A 2 16.44 -1.08 -9.52
C ASN A 2 14.91 -0.91 -9.43
N LEU A 3 14.40 0.23 -9.89
CA LEU A 3 12.97 0.57 -9.92
C LEU A 3 12.11 -0.56 -10.52
N MET A 4 12.64 -1.27 -11.53
CA MET A 4 11.96 -2.42 -12.13
C MET A 4 11.79 -3.59 -11.16
N PHE A 5 12.75 -3.83 -10.28
CA PHE A 5 12.65 -4.88 -9.26
C PHE A 5 11.54 -4.57 -8.26
N GLU A 6 11.44 -3.33 -7.78
CA GLU A 6 10.39 -2.93 -6.84
C GLU A 6 8.99 -2.92 -7.45
N ILE A 7 8.87 -2.52 -8.72
CA ILE A 7 7.63 -2.63 -9.49
C ILE A 7 7.25 -4.11 -9.66
N THR A 8 8.20 -5.00 -9.95
CA THR A 8 7.88 -6.42 -10.13
C THR A 8 7.39 -7.10 -8.85
N LYS A 9 7.82 -6.64 -7.67
CA LYS A 9 7.26 -7.12 -6.39
C LYS A 9 5.82 -6.65 -6.16
N GLN A 10 5.36 -5.60 -6.87
CA GLN A 10 4.01 -5.02 -6.73
C GLN A 10 2.98 -5.60 -7.71
N ILE A 11 3.39 -6.50 -8.59
CA ILE A 11 2.56 -6.92 -9.71
C ILE A 11 2.21 -8.40 -9.57
N PRO A 12 0.90 -8.73 -9.46
CA PRO A 12 0.42 -10.08 -9.69
C PRO A 12 0.66 -10.41 -11.17
N ARG A 13 1.75 -11.11 -11.49
CA ARG A 13 2.09 -11.39 -12.90
C ARG A 13 0.97 -12.15 -13.60
N ASP A 14 0.26 -13.00 -12.86
CA ASP A 14 -0.77 -13.88 -13.41
C ASP A 14 -2.10 -13.16 -13.71
N LEU A 15 -2.42 -12.07 -12.98
CA LEU A 15 -3.62 -11.25 -13.25
C LEU A 15 -3.43 -10.23 -14.37
N ILE A 16 -2.19 -9.82 -14.65
CA ILE A 16 -1.90 -8.81 -15.68
C ILE A 16 -1.53 -9.45 -17.03
N THR A 17 -1.08 -10.71 -17.03
CA THR A 17 -0.73 -11.43 -18.26
C THR A 17 -1.93 -12.06 -18.98
N THR A 18 -3.08 -12.19 -18.32
CA THR A 18 -4.34 -12.55 -18.95
C THR A 18 -4.82 -11.40 -19.84
N LYS A 19 -4.70 -11.62 -21.15
CA LYS A 19 -4.80 -10.61 -22.22
C LYS A 19 -6.15 -9.86 -22.30
N THR A 20 -7.18 -10.35 -21.62
CA THR A 20 -8.52 -9.77 -21.60
C THR A 20 -9.19 -10.08 -20.26
N VAL A 21 -9.12 -9.11 -19.35
CA VAL A 21 -10.05 -9.04 -18.23
C VAL A 21 -11.42 -8.67 -18.81
N ASN A 22 -12.48 -9.40 -18.47
CA ASN A 22 -13.83 -9.01 -18.84
C ASN A 22 -14.30 -7.92 -17.88
N ASP A 23 -14.92 -6.83 -18.37
CA ASP A 23 -15.46 -5.76 -17.50
C ASP A 23 -16.44 -6.31 -16.44
N LYS A 24 -17.12 -7.43 -16.74
CA LYS A 24 -18.00 -8.13 -15.80
C LYS A 24 -17.26 -8.82 -14.66
N ASP A 25 -15.97 -9.09 -14.79
CA ASP A 25 -15.18 -9.72 -13.74
C ASP A 25 -15.08 -8.81 -12.52
N CYS A 26 -15.00 -7.49 -12.70
CA CYS A 26 -15.01 -6.52 -11.60
C CYS A 26 -16.27 -6.61 -10.72
N PHE A 27 -17.39 -7.08 -11.28
CA PHE A 27 -18.66 -7.24 -10.56
C PHE A 27 -18.95 -8.67 -10.12
N ASN A 28 -18.08 -9.62 -10.47
CA ASN A 28 -18.20 -11.01 -10.07
C ASN A 28 -17.41 -11.22 -8.76
N GLU A 29 -18.12 -11.52 -7.66
CA GLU A 29 -17.53 -11.78 -6.33
C GLU A 29 -16.50 -12.92 -6.32
N HIS A 30 -16.60 -13.83 -7.29
CA HIS A 30 -15.69 -14.95 -7.42
C HIS A 30 -14.53 -14.68 -8.38
N SER A 31 -14.46 -13.50 -9.03
CA SER A 31 -13.33 -13.17 -9.88
C SER A 31 -12.10 -12.82 -9.04
N ASP A 32 -10.93 -13.15 -9.56
CA ASP A 32 -9.67 -12.85 -8.90
C ASP A 32 -9.43 -11.33 -8.80
N ILE A 33 -10.01 -10.54 -9.71
CA ILE A 33 -9.90 -9.08 -9.71
C ILE A 33 -10.73 -8.46 -8.60
N ASN A 34 -11.97 -8.90 -8.44
CA ASN A 34 -12.81 -8.41 -7.35
C ASN A 34 -12.18 -8.78 -6.00
N ARG A 35 -11.69 -10.02 -5.85
CA ARG A 35 -10.96 -10.47 -4.66
C ARG A 35 -9.69 -9.68 -4.41
N PHE A 36 -8.98 -9.30 -5.47
CA PHE A 36 -7.80 -8.45 -5.35
C PHE A 36 -8.14 -7.06 -4.82
N ILE A 37 -9.09 -6.36 -5.44
CA ILE A 37 -9.45 -4.97 -5.08
C ILE A 37 -10.21 -4.88 -3.75
N THR A 38 -10.92 -5.92 -3.33
CA THR A 38 -11.65 -5.93 -2.05
C THR A 38 -10.73 -6.05 -0.84
N ASN A 39 -9.48 -6.48 -1.02
CA ASN A 39 -8.46 -6.38 0.03
C ASN A 39 -8.05 -4.90 0.21
N PRO A 40 -8.23 -4.31 1.42
CA PRO A 40 -7.94 -2.88 1.65
C PRO A 40 -6.49 -2.50 1.37
N ILE A 41 -5.54 -3.40 1.65
CA ILE A 41 -4.11 -3.15 1.45
C ILE A 41 -3.78 -3.14 -0.04
N ASN A 42 -4.32 -4.10 -0.81
CA ASN A 42 -4.14 -4.11 -2.26
C ASN A 42 -4.73 -2.84 -2.91
N SER A 43 -5.92 -2.41 -2.46
CA SER A 43 -6.53 -1.17 -2.93
C SER A 43 -5.69 0.07 -2.61
N LEU A 44 -5.19 0.18 -1.38
CA LEU A 44 -4.27 1.25 -0.98
C LEU A 44 -3.00 1.25 -1.84
N MET A 45 -2.36 0.09 -2.02
CA MET A 45 -1.16 -0.05 -2.83
C MET A 45 -1.42 0.28 -4.31
N LEU A 46 -2.62 -0.01 -4.82
CA LEU A 46 -3.03 0.37 -6.17
C LEU A 46 -3.12 1.90 -6.32
N ILE A 47 -3.72 2.59 -5.34
CA ILE A 47 -3.80 4.05 -5.31
C ILE A 47 -2.39 4.64 -5.21
N LYS A 48 -1.57 4.18 -4.27
CA LYS A 48 -0.16 4.62 -4.11
C LYS A 48 0.62 4.47 -5.41
N ARG A 49 0.42 3.36 -6.12
CA ARG A 49 1.07 3.12 -7.41
C ARG A 49 0.70 4.17 -8.45
N PHE A 50 -0.56 4.62 -8.49
CA PHE A 50 -0.98 5.70 -9.38
C PHE A 50 -0.45 7.06 -8.97
N VAL A 51 -0.37 7.34 -7.67
CA VAL A 51 0.01 8.65 -7.15
C VAL A 51 1.52 8.87 -7.16
N GLN A 52 2.33 7.85 -6.87
CA GLN A 52 3.78 7.98 -6.70
C GLN A 52 4.56 7.24 -7.79
N ILE A 53 4.25 5.97 -7.99
CA ILE A 53 5.12 5.06 -8.75
C ILE A 53 5.02 5.32 -10.26
N TRP A 54 3.82 5.41 -10.82
CA TRP A 54 3.67 5.69 -12.25
C TRP A 54 4.28 7.03 -12.69
N PRO A 55 4.09 8.13 -11.93
CA PRO A 55 4.85 9.36 -12.15
C PRO A 55 6.37 9.16 -12.10
N ASP A 56 6.89 8.44 -11.10
CA ASP A 56 8.33 8.15 -11.01
C ASP A 56 8.83 7.34 -12.21
N VAL A 57 8.07 6.33 -12.66
CA VAL A 57 8.40 5.58 -13.88
C VAL A 57 8.50 6.52 -15.07
N LEU A 58 7.57 7.45 -15.24
CA LEU A 58 7.63 8.40 -16.34
C LEU A 58 8.85 9.33 -16.25
N ASN A 59 9.13 9.84 -15.05
CA ASN A 59 10.21 10.78 -14.81
C ASN A 59 11.60 10.16 -14.98
N TYR A 60 11.76 8.89 -14.58
CA TYR A 60 13.05 8.20 -14.56
C TYR A 60 13.26 7.18 -15.70
N SER A 61 12.24 6.94 -16.53
CA SER A 61 12.35 6.03 -17.68
C SER A 61 13.16 6.65 -18.82
N VAL A 62 13.93 5.81 -19.51
CA VAL A 62 14.62 6.15 -20.77
C VAL A 62 13.62 6.48 -21.90
N VAL A 63 12.36 6.03 -21.76
CA VAL A 63 11.25 6.35 -22.67
C VAL A 63 10.16 7.11 -21.88
N PRO A 64 10.41 8.38 -21.52
CA PRO A 64 9.51 9.16 -20.66
C PRO A 64 8.19 9.53 -21.34
N GLN A 65 8.11 9.39 -22.67
CA GLN A 65 6.91 9.71 -23.47
C GLN A 65 6.01 8.50 -23.74
N ASN A 66 5.85 7.60 -22.77
CA ASN A 66 4.86 6.53 -22.93
C ASN A 66 3.44 7.12 -22.87
N THR A 67 2.89 7.43 -24.05
CA THR A 67 1.58 8.06 -24.21
C THR A 67 0.44 7.29 -23.56
N ARG A 68 0.58 5.97 -23.34
CA ARG A 68 -0.45 5.17 -22.66
C ARG A 68 -0.50 5.46 -21.17
N ILE A 69 0.65 5.57 -20.52
CA ILE A 69 0.73 5.87 -19.08
C ILE A 69 0.26 7.31 -18.85
N ASN A 70 0.72 8.28 -19.65
CA ASN A 70 0.27 9.67 -19.54
C ASN A 70 -1.25 9.79 -19.69
N LYS A 71 -1.83 9.21 -20.74
CA LYS A 71 -3.29 9.20 -20.94
C LYS A 71 -4.04 8.54 -19.79
N PHE A 72 -3.45 7.51 -19.17
CA PHE A 72 -4.04 6.83 -18.03
C PHE A 72 -4.04 7.74 -16.78
N ILE A 73 -2.90 8.34 -16.44
CA ILE A 73 -2.77 9.28 -15.33
C ILE A 73 -3.73 10.47 -15.51
N GLU A 74 -3.75 11.07 -16.71
CA GLU A 74 -4.64 12.20 -17.05
C GLU A 74 -6.13 11.85 -16.96
N LYS A 75 -6.50 10.59 -17.24
CA LYS A 75 -7.90 10.13 -17.20
C LYS A 75 -8.41 9.98 -15.77
N PHE A 76 -7.61 9.38 -14.88
CA PHE A 76 -8.06 9.05 -13.52
C PHE A 76 -7.69 10.09 -12.47
N GLN A 77 -6.62 10.86 -12.69
CA GLN A 77 -6.24 12.04 -11.89
C GLN A 77 -6.10 11.77 -10.39
N PHE A 78 -5.70 10.55 -10.00
CA PHE A 78 -5.38 10.25 -8.61
C PHE A 78 -4.28 11.19 -8.11
N GLY A 79 -4.54 11.85 -6.99
CA GLY A 79 -3.65 12.81 -6.38
C GLY A 79 -3.27 12.43 -4.94
N LYS A 80 -2.48 13.32 -4.32
CA LYS A 80 -2.05 13.15 -2.93
C LYS A 80 -3.23 12.98 -1.97
N ASN A 81 -4.33 13.71 -2.19
CA ASN A 81 -5.52 13.63 -1.35
C ASN A 81 -6.20 12.25 -1.40
N ASP A 82 -6.20 11.58 -2.56
CA ASP A 82 -6.76 10.23 -2.68
C ASP A 82 -5.94 9.22 -1.90
N LEU A 83 -4.61 9.37 -1.93
CA LEU A 83 -3.70 8.53 -1.15
C LEU A 83 -3.86 8.78 0.36
N THR A 84 -3.90 10.06 0.78
CA THR A 84 -4.17 10.41 2.19
C THR A 84 -5.52 9.87 2.65
N GLY A 85 -6.58 10.03 1.85
CA GLY A 85 -7.91 9.49 2.16
C GLY A 85 -7.93 7.96 2.23
N ALA A 86 -7.09 7.28 1.45
CA ALA A 86 -6.94 5.83 1.55
C ALA A 86 -6.24 5.40 2.85
N TYR A 87 -5.21 6.13 3.31
CA TYR A 87 -4.62 5.89 4.62
C TYR A 87 -5.61 6.17 5.76
N GLU A 88 -6.38 7.26 5.68
CA GLU A 88 -7.44 7.58 6.65
C GLU A 88 -8.52 6.48 6.70
N ALA A 89 -8.93 5.97 5.54
CA ALA A 89 -9.88 4.87 5.47
C ALA A 89 -9.32 3.59 6.12
N LEU A 90 -8.04 3.28 5.90
CA LEU A 90 -7.40 2.13 6.51
C LEU A 90 -7.26 2.30 8.03
N TYR A 91 -6.89 3.49 8.49
CA TYR A 91 -6.90 3.84 9.91
C TYR A 91 -8.28 3.59 10.54
N ARG A 92 -9.36 4.05 9.89
CA ARG A 92 -10.72 3.83 10.39
C ARG A 92 -11.11 2.36 10.46
N ILE A 93 -10.72 1.55 9.47
CA ILE A 93 -10.93 0.10 9.49
C ILE A 93 -10.17 -0.51 10.66
N GLN A 94 -8.92 -0.10 10.87
CA GLN A 94 -8.09 -0.57 11.97
C GLN A 94 -8.70 -0.23 13.33
N ASP A 95 -9.09 1.03 13.55
CA ASP A 95 -9.67 1.50 14.80
C ASP A 95 -11.02 0.82 15.09
N PHE A 96 -11.91 0.77 14.10
CA PHE A 96 -13.24 0.18 14.28
C PHE A 96 -13.20 -1.30 14.64
N TYR A 97 -12.30 -2.07 14.01
CA TYR A 97 -12.16 -3.51 14.25
C TYR A 97 -11.05 -3.87 15.24
N GLN A 98 -10.36 -2.88 15.81
CA GLN A 98 -9.24 -3.05 16.74
C GLN A 98 -8.19 -4.04 16.19
N LEU A 99 -7.84 -3.86 14.92
CA LEU A 99 -6.90 -4.72 14.21
C LEU A 99 -5.47 -4.34 14.53
N GLU A 100 -4.60 -5.34 14.57
CA GLU A 100 -3.18 -5.12 14.80
C GLU A 100 -2.48 -4.62 13.53
N ALA A 101 -1.61 -3.61 13.68
CA ALA A 101 -0.85 -3.06 12.55
C ALA A 101 0.04 -4.11 11.85
N HIS A 102 0.59 -5.06 12.62
CA HIS A 102 1.45 -6.12 12.08
C HIS A 102 0.70 -7.09 11.15
N ASP A 103 -0.56 -7.37 11.44
CA ASP A 103 -1.42 -8.20 10.59
C ASP A 103 -1.85 -7.41 9.35
N LEU A 104 -2.27 -6.16 9.57
CA LEU A 104 -2.69 -5.25 8.51
C LEU A 104 -1.60 -4.97 7.49
N LYS A 105 -0.33 -4.82 7.91
CA LYS A 105 0.75 -4.49 6.96
C LYS A 105 0.86 -5.50 5.84
N THR A 106 0.52 -6.77 6.08
CA THR A 106 0.60 -7.84 5.08
C THR A 106 -0.69 -8.06 4.30
N GLY A 107 -1.82 -7.50 4.77
CA GLY A 107 -3.14 -7.77 4.22
C GLY A 107 -3.63 -9.20 4.45
N ILE A 108 -3.02 -9.93 5.40
CA ILE A 108 -3.40 -11.28 5.81
C ILE A 108 -4.04 -11.20 7.20
N PHE A 109 -5.35 -11.29 7.27
CA PHE A 109 -6.07 -11.05 8.54
C PHE A 109 -6.53 -12.35 9.23
N SER A 110 -6.34 -13.52 8.60
CA SER A 110 -6.51 -14.82 9.26
C SER A 110 -5.76 -15.92 8.50
N LYS A 111 -5.55 -17.08 9.14
CA LYS A 111 -4.94 -18.26 8.48
C LYS A 111 -5.85 -18.81 7.38
N GLU A 112 -7.15 -18.79 7.59
CA GLU A 112 -8.15 -19.17 6.59
C GLU A 112 -8.08 -18.22 5.40
N TRP A 113 -7.94 -16.93 5.67
CA TRP A 113 -7.77 -15.93 4.62
C TRP A 113 -6.40 -16.03 3.96
N MET A 114 -5.34 -16.42 4.67
CA MET A 114 -4.02 -16.71 4.09
C MET A 114 -4.10 -17.84 3.07
N LEU A 115 -4.76 -18.96 3.42
CA LEU A 115 -4.99 -20.09 2.50
C LEU A 115 -5.84 -19.68 1.29
N VAL A 116 -6.75 -18.72 1.47
CA VAL A 116 -7.55 -18.15 0.38
C VAL A 116 -6.75 -17.12 -0.43
N ALA A 117 -5.89 -16.34 0.18
CA ALA A 117 -5.06 -15.34 -0.48
C ALA A 117 -3.98 -16.02 -1.33
N GLU A 118 -3.23 -16.97 -0.76
CA GLU A 118 -2.18 -17.73 -1.46
C GLU A 118 -2.71 -18.53 -2.66
N LYS A 119 -3.94 -19.04 -2.56
CA LYS A 119 -4.53 -19.90 -3.60
C LYS A 119 -5.27 -19.13 -4.69
N TRP A 120 -5.71 -17.88 -4.43
CA TRP A 120 -6.67 -17.19 -5.30
C TRP A 120 -6.34 -15.73 -5.62
N SER A 121 -5.28 -15.17 -5.06
CA SER A 121 -4.77 -13.84 -5.42
C SER A 121 -3.26 -13.95 -5.59
N PRO A 122 -2.66 -13.53 -6.70
CA PRO A 122 -1.21 -13.39 -6.72
C PRO A 122 -0.93 -12.15 -5.89
N VAL A 123 -0.49 -12.28 -4.64
CA VAL A 123 -0.46 -11.17 -3.67
C VAL A 123 0.72 -10.21 -3.96
N PRO A 124 0.46 -8.89 -4.08
CA PRO A 124 1.42 -7.84 -3.80
C PRO A 124 0.68 -6.74 -3.00
N LYS A 125 0.92 -6.50 -1.74
CA LYS A 125 2.22 -6.34 -1.13
C LYS A 125 1.93 -5.98 0.33
N PHE A 126 2.98 -6.18 1.09
CA PHE A 126 3.27 -5.52 2.35
C PHE A 126 3.29 -3.99 2.19
N MET A 127 2.66 -3.28 3.11
CA MET A 127 2.88 -1.86 3.31
C MET A 127 4.34 -1.60 3.69
N GLY A 128 4.93 -0.54 3.12
CA GLY A 128 6.26 -0.09 3.49
C GLY A 128 6.26 0.65 4.83
N ALA A 129 7.46 0.93 5.34
CA ALA A 129 7.64 1.76 6.53
C ALA A 129 7.02 3.16 6.39
N ASP A 130 7.08 3.74 5.20
CA ASP A 130 6.50 5.03 4.85
C ASP A 130 4.96 5.01 4.92
N ASP A 131 4.34 3.93 4.46
CA ASP A 131 2.89 3.73 4.58
C ASP A 131 2.45 3.68 6.04
N MET A 132 3.18 2.92 6.86
CA MET A 132 2.89 2.79 8.29
C MET A 132 3.12 4.09 9.05
N LEU A 133 4.15 4.88 8.66
CA LEU A 133 4.38 6.22 9.19
C LEU A 133 3.19 7.16 8.90
N GLU A 134 2.70 7.20 7.66
CA GLU A 134 1.56 8.07 7.30
C GLU A 134 0.30 7.73 8.11
N ILE A 135 0.01 6.44 8.31
CA ILE A 135 -1.12 6.00 9.14
C ILE A 135 -0.90 6.38 10.61
N GLY A 136 0.32 6.22 11.13
CA GLY A 136 0.68 6.63 12.49
C GLY A 136 0.51 8.14 12.73
N ILE A 137 0.88 8.96 11.75
CA ILE A 137 0.69 10.43 11.79
C ILE A 137 -0.81 10.78 11.80
N ILE A 138 -1.62 10.08 11.02
CA ILE A 138 -3.08 10.26 11.00
C ILE A 138 -3.65 9.95 12.39
N ALA A 139 -3.34 8.78 12.96
CA ALA A 139 -3.80 8.42 14.30
C ALA A 139 -3.34 9.43 15.38
N TYR A 140 -2.10 9.92 15.29
CA TYR A 140 -1.58 10.95 16.19
C TYR A 140 -2.41 12.25 16.11
N LYS A 141 -2.75 12.70 14.89
CA LYS A 141 -3.57 13.90 14.67
C LYS A 141 -4.99 13.77 15.21
N GLU A 142 -5.52 12.55 15.22
CA GLU A 142 -6.82 12.22 15.84
C GLU A 142 -6.74 12.08 17.38
N ASN A 143 -5.55 12.27 17.98
CA ASN A 143 -5.25 12.04 19.41
C ASN A 143 -5.43 10.58 19.84
N ASP A 144 -5.39 9.65 18.89
CA ASP A 144 -5.35 8.21 19.14
C ASP A 144 -3.90 7.75 19.26
N TYR A 145 -3.31 8.05 20.42
CA TYR A 145 -1.90 7.72 20.70
C TYR A 145 -1.66 6.21 20.79
N GLN A 146 -2.68 5.40 21.08
CA GLN A 146 -2.54 3.94 21.10
C GLN A 146 -2.30 3.43 19.67
N SER A 147 -3.16 3.77 18.72
CA SER A 147 -2.99 3.38 17.33
C SER A 147 -1.75 4.04 16.70
N ALA A 148 -1.46 5.30 17.05
CA ALA A 148 -0.23 5.98 16.59
C ALA A 148 1.02 5.19 16.99
N ASN A 149 1.17 4.86 18.27
CA ASN A 149 2.29 4.05 18.76
C ASN A 149 2.37 2.69 18.06
N MET A 150 1.23 2.02 17.86
CA MET A 150 1.17 0.73 17.21
C MET A 150 1.72 0.79 15.77
N TRP A 151 1.26 1.77 14.98
CA TRP A 151 1.72 1.94 13.60
C TRP A 151 3.18 2.39 13.51
N LEU A 152 3.59 3.34 14.34
CA LEU A 152 4.96 3.88 14.33
C LEU A 152 5.99 2.84 14.79
N LYS A 153 5.67 2.00 15.77
CA LYS A 153 6.54 0.87 16.17
C LYS A 153 6.66 -0.15 15.04
N THR A 154 5.54 -0.49 14.38
CA THR A 154 5.57 -1.41 13.24
C THR A 154 6.39 -0.85 12.07
N ALA A 155 6.30 0.47 11.83
CA ALA A 155 7.14 1.16 10.86
C ALA A 155 8.63 1.06 11.23
N LEU A 156 8.98 1.34 12.49
CA LEU A 156 10.35 1.27 12.98
C LEU A 156 10.94 -0.14 12.87
N ASP A 157 10.15 -1.16 13.21
CA ASP A 157 10.55 -2.57 13.05
C ASP A 157 10.84 -2.91 11.58
N GLU A 158 10.01 -2.44 10.64
CA GLU A 158 10.22 -2.66 9.21
C GLU A 158 11.48 -1.96 8.69
N ILE A 159 11.78 -0.74 9.18
CA ILE A 159 13.01 0.00 8.85
C ILE A 159 14.23 -0.77 9.35
N ASN A 160 14.21 -1.21 10.60
CA ASN A 160 15.32 -1.94 11.22
C ASN A 160 15.59 -3.29 10.54
N ASN A 161 14.53 -4.00 10.16
CA ASN A 161 14.65 -5.32 9.53
C ASN A 161 15.10 -5.25 8.06
N ASN A 162 14.84 -4.14 7.37
CA ASN A 162 15.23 -3.94 5.97
C ASN A 162 16.43 -2.99 5.85
N GLU A 163 17.61 -3.40 6.37
CA GLU A 163 18.90 -2.66 6.36
C GLU A 163 19.29 -2.03 5.00
N SER A 164 18.64 -2.42 3.90
CA SER A 164 18.85 -1.88 2.54
C SER A 164 18.01 -0.63 2.19
N TYR A 165 17.10 -0.19 3.06
CA TYR A 165 16.09 0.84 2.78
C TYR A 165 16.01 1.94 3.85
N SER A 166 17.04 2.13 4.69
CA SER A 166 17.02 3.21 5.68
C SER A 166 17.14 4.58 5.01
N ASP A 167 16.00 5.10 4.54
CA ASP A 167 15.81 6.54 4.47
C ASP A 167 15.89 7.05 5.92
N GLU A 168 17.09 7.51 6.30
CA GLU A 168 17.39 8.07 7.62
C GLU A 168 16.37 9.15 8.01
N SER A 169 15.84 9.88 7.02
CA SER A 169 14.77 10.85 7.21
C SER A 169 13.47 10.23 7.72
N SER A 170 13.04 9.11 7.16
CA SER A 170 11.85 8.38 7.62
C SER A 170 12.03 7.84 9.03
N MET A 171 13.20 7.29 9.37
CA MET A 171 13.51 6.83 10.73
C MET A 171 13.45 7.97 11.75
N ILE A 172 14.08 9.10 11.46
CA ILE A 172 14.06 10.29 12.33
C ILE A 172 12.62 10.75 12.56
N THR A 173 11.82 10.79 11.50
CA THR A 173 10.41 11.20 11.57
C THR A 173 9.60 10.23 12.46
N VAL A 174 9.77 8.92 12.28
CA VAL A 174 9.11 7.90 13.13
C VAL A 174 9.47 8.10 14.60
N LEU A 175 10.77 8.29 14.91
CA LEU A 175 11.24 8.46 16.28
C LEU A 175 10.74 9.77 16.92
N ASP A 176 10.66 10.86 16.14
CA ASP A 176 10.10 12.13 16.61
C ASP A 176 8.64 11.92 17.01
N TYR A 177 7.78 11.40 16.12
CA TYR A 177 6.38 11.14 16.45
C TYR A 177 6.20 10.17 17.62
N LEU A 178 7.04 9.13 17.73
CA LEU A 178 7.01 8.22 18.88
C LEU A 178 7.28 8.94 20.20
N SER A 179 8.23 9.88 20.22
CA SER A 179 8.55 10.64 21.42
C SER A 179 7.40 11.54 21.89
N TRP A 180 6.52 11.96 20.98
CA TRP A 180 5.33 12.74 21.30
C TRP A 180 4.08 11.91 21.57
N SER A 181 4.11 10.60 21.27
CA SER A 181 2.98 9.68 21.47
C SER A 181 3.13 8.77 22.68
N GLU A 182 4.23 8.83 23.43
CA GLU A 182 4.36 8.20 24.77
C GLU A 182 3.42 8.83 25.81
#